data_AF-A0A0S9MTS5-F1
#
_entry.id   AF-A0A0S9MTS5-F1
#
_cell.length_a   1.000
_cell.length_b   1.000
_cell.length_c   1.000
_cell.angle_alpha   90.00
_cell.angle_beta   90.00
_cell.angle_gamma   90.00
#
_symmetry.space_group_name_H-M   'P 1'
#
loop_
_entity.id
_entity.type
_entity.pdbx_description
1 polymer ?
#
loop_
_entity_poly.entity_id
_entity_poly.type
_entity_poly.pdbx_seq_one_letter_code
_entity_poly.pdbx_strand_id
1 'polypeptide(L)'
;MSARLLAILSVALLLAGCEIPGVYPDPKVMAREADAKATGGGCRHALRSLEDCYTLNPKAPRAAIFAGWREMDQYMRENKIEGVQAVIPSPKAETTEESVASSPEGKAERRGARGS
;
A
#
# COMPACT_ATOMS: atom_id res chain seq x y z
N MET A 1 37.11 39.19 -13.43
CA MET A 1 36.25 38.28 -12.64
C MET A 1 35.35 37.40 -13.50
N SER A 2 34.77 37.91 -14.58
CA SER A 2 33.80 37.19 -15.42
C SER A 2 34.33 35.94 -16.14
N ALA A 3 35.59 35.93 -16.59
CA ALA A 3 36.19 34.78 -17.29
C ALA A 3 36.41 33.55 -16.38
N ARG A 4 36.74 33.77 -15.09
CA ARG A 4 36.88 32.68 -14.12
C ARG A 4 35.52 32.06 -13.77
N LEU A 5 34.49 32.90 -13.64
CA LEU A 5 33.11 32.44 -13.45
C LEU A 5 32.60 31.63 -14.64
N LEU A 6 32.89 32.07 -15.87
CA LEU A 6 32.54 31.33 -17.09
C LEU A 6 33.28 29.98 -17.20
N ALA A 7 34.56 29.93 -16.80
CA ALA A 7 35.34 28.69 -16.75
C ALA A 7 34.81 27.71 -15.70
N ILE A 8 34.42 28.21 -14.51
CA ILE A 8 33.83 27.36 -13.46
C ILE A 8 32.46 26.84 -13.90
N LEU A 9 31.63 27.67 -14.53
CA LEU A 9 30.29 27.28 -14.98
C LEU A 9 30.36 26.22 -16.10
N SER A 10 31.30 26.37 -17.03
CA SER A 10 31.51 25.40 -18.11
C SER A 10 32.03 24.06 -17.59
N VAL A 11 32.97 24.07 -16.63
CA VAL A 11 33.44 22.84 -15.96
C VAL A 11 32.31 22.18 -15.16
N ALA A 12 31.47 22.95 -14.47
CA ALA A 12 30.30 22.40 -13.77
C ALA A 12 29.28 21.76 -14.72
N LEU A 13 29.06 22.37 -15.91
CA LEU A 13 28.20 21.80 -16.94
C LEU A 13 28.77 20.50 -17.53
N LEU A 14 30.08 20.42 -17.70
CA LEU A 14 30.79 19.22 -18.14
C LEU A 14 30.73 18.09 -17.09
N LEU A 15 30.80 18.42 -15.80
CA LEU A 15 30.68 17.45 -14.71
C LEU A 15 29.25 16.94 -14.52
N ALA A 16 28.22 17.76 -14.80
CA ALA A 16 26.82 17.36 -14.72
C ALA A 16 26.40 16.38 -15.85
N GLY A 17 27.22 16.22 -16.89
CA GLY A 17 26.97 15.33 -18.04
C GLY A 17 27.68 13.97 -17.98
N CYS A 18 28.48 13.69 -16.94
CA CYS A 18 29.04 12.36 -16.73
C CYS A 18 27.94 11.42 -16.18
N GLU A 19 27.19 10.79 -17.09
CA GLU A 19 26.35 9.63 -16.78
C GLU A 19 27.28 8.55 -16.22
N ILE A 20 27.18 8.24 -14.93
CA ILE A 20 27.97 7.18 -14.30
C ILE A 20 27.22 5.88 -14.54
N PRO A 21 27.69 5.02 -15.46
CA PRO A 21 26.98 3.78 -15.76
C PRO A 21 27.01 2.91 -14.50
N GLY A 22 25.85 2.63 -13.93
CA GLY A 22 25.70 1.72 -12.78
C GLY A 22 25.45 2.39 -11.40
N VAL A 23 25.24 3.70 -11.34
CA VAL A 23 24.79 4.35 -10.07
C VAL A 23 23.29 4.17 -9.83
N TYR A 24 22.51 3.98 -10.90
CA TYR A 24 21.07 3.74 -10.78
C TYR A 24 20.77 2.24 -10.73
N PRO A 25 19.89 1.78 -9.81
CA PRO A 25 19.37 0.42 -9.83
C PRO A 25 18.74 0.10 -11.19
N ASP A 26 18.88 -1.14 -11.65
CA ASP A 26 18.34 -1.59 -12.94
C ASP A 26 16.86 -1.17 -13.08
N PRO A 27 16.44 -0.56 -14.20
CA PRO A 27 15.07 -0.07 -14.37
C PRO A 27 14.00 -1.14 -14.11
N LYS A 28 14.31 -2.42 -14.38
CA LYS A 28 13.42 -3.54 -14.10
C LYS A 28 13.30 -3.80 -12.61
N VAL A 29 14.37 -3.66 -11.84
CA VAL A 29 14.31 -3.78 -10.38
C VAL A 29 13.45 -2.67 -9.80
N MET A 30 13.64 -1.43 -10.26
CA MET A 30 12.81 -0.30 -9.85
C MET A 30 11.34 -0.49 -10.18
N ALA A 31 11.03 -0.99 -11.38
CA ALA A 31 9.66 -1.33 -11.76
C ALA A 31 9.08 -2.42 -10.85
N ARG A 32 9.85 -3.48 -10.55
CA ARG A 32 9.42 -4.58 -9.67
C ARG A 32 9.15 -4.11 -8.24
N GLU A 33 9.97 -3.21 -7.71
CA GLU A 33 9.75 -2.64 -6.38
C GLU A 33 8.55 -1.70 -6.36
N ALA A 34 8.36 -0.88 -7.40
CA ALA A 34 7.18 -0.04 -7.55
C ALA A 34 5.89 -0.86 -7.65
N ASP A 35 5.89 -1.93 -8.44
CA ASP A 35 4.77 -2.86 -8.58
C ASP A 35 4.43 -3.53 -7.24
N ALA A 36 5.46 -3.96 -6.50
CA ALA A 36 5.29 -4.56 -5.17
C ALA A 36 4.71 -3.57 -4.15
N LYS A 37 5.16 -2.31 -4.21
CA LYS A 37 4.62 -1.24 -3.38
C LYS A 37 3.16 -0.94 -3.70
N ALA A 38 2.81 -0.84 -4.98
CA ALA A 38 1.43 -0.69 -5.43
C ALA A 38 0.56 -1.86 -4.97
N THR A 39 1.07 -3.09 -5.06
CA THR A 39 0.40 -4.30 -4.58
C THR A 39 0.11 -4.23 -3.07
N GLY A 40 1.08 -3.80 -2.27
CA GLY A 40 0.91 -3.63 -0.83
C GLY A 40 -0.17 -2.61 -0.47
N GLY A 41 -0.18 -1.47 -1.17
CA GLY A 41 -1.23 -0.46 -1.00
C GLY A 41 -2.61 -1.01 -1.38
N GLY A 42 -2.70 -1.72 -2.51
CA GLY A 42 -3.92 -2.42 -2.92
C GLY A 42 -4.42 -3.42 -1.88
N CYS A 43 -3.53 -4.25 -1.31
CA CYS A 43 -3.87 -5.19 -0.25
C CYS A 43 -4.43 -4.48 1.00
N ARG A 44 -3.88 -3.32 1.37
CA ARG A 44 -4.38 -2.57 2.53
C ARG A 44 -5.77 -2.00 2.29
N HIS A 45 -5.96 -1.38 1.13
CA HIS A 45 -7.26 -0.86 0.71
C HIS A 45 -8.29 -1.98 0.60
N ALA A 46 -7.86 -3.16 0.18
CA ALA A 46 -8.64 -4.39 0.12
C ALA A 46 -9.03 -4.98 1.50
N LEU A 47 -8.64 -4.33 2.60
CA LEU A 47 -8.79 -4.82 3.98
C LEU A 47 -8.19 -6.21 4.23
N ARG A 48 -7.13 -6.56 3.51
CA ARG A 48 -6.47 -7.88 3.60
C ARG A 48 -5.31 -7.87 4.59
N SER A 49 -5.12 -9.00 5.27
CA SER A 49 -3.94 -9.23 6.11
C SER A 49 -2.66 -9.23 5.27
N LEU A 50 -1.55 -8.81 5.88
CA LEU A 50 -0.26 -8.76 5.19
C LEU A 50 0.27 -10.16 4.84
N GLU A 51 0.01 -11.15 5.69
CA GLU A 51 0.37 -12.56 5.45
C GLU A 51 -0.34 -13.13 4.22
N ASP A 52 -1.62 -12.82 4.04
CA ASP A 52 -2.35 -13.20 2.82
C ASP A 52 -1.79 -12.47 1.60
N CYS A 53 -1.39 -11.20 1.76
CA CYS A 53 -0.77 -10.44 0.67
C CYS A 53 0.54 -11.05 0.21
N TYR A 54 1.37 -11.55 1.12
CA TYR A 54 2.59 -12.29 0.80
C TYR A 54 2.31 -13.65 0.16
N THR A 55 1.28 -14.35 0.63
CA THR A 55 0.89 -15.65 0.09
C THR A 55 0.41 -15.53 -1.37
N LEU A 56 -0.37 -14.48 -1.69
CA LEU A 56 -0.81 -14.24 -3.06
C LEU A 56 0.27 -13.68 -3.99
N ASN A 57 1.34 -13.09 -3.44
CA ASN A 57 2.40 -12.45 -4.22
C ASN A 57 3.80 -12.99 -3.88
N PRO A 58 4.06 -14.30 -4.08
CA PRO A 58 5.29 -14.94 -3.61
C PRO A 58 6.56 -14.46 -4.35
N LYS A 59 6.41 -13.86 -5.54
CA LYS A 59 7.52 -13.35 -6.36
C LYS A 59 7.85 -11.89 -6.08
N ALA A 60 7.01 -11.19 -5.31
CA ALA A 60 7.18 -9.77 -5.04
C ALA A 60 8.06 -9.57 -3.78
N PRO A 61 8.94 -8.56 -3.77
CA PRO A 61 9.73 -8.24 -2.59
C PRO A 61 8.84 -7.86 -1.40
N ARG A 62 8.85 -8.70 -0.35
CA ARG A 62 8.02 -8.52 0.86
C ARG A 62 8.21 -7.16 1.51
N ALA A 63 9.44 -6.65 1.53
CA ALA A 63 9.75 -5.34 2.10
C ALA A 63 9.02 -4.20 1.37
N ALA A 64 8.98 -4.23 0.03
CA ALA A 64 8.28 -3.22 -0.77
C ALA A 64 6.76 -3.32 -0.62
N ILE A 65 6.21 -4.54 -0.55
CA ILE A 65 4.80 -4.76 -0.22
C ILE A 65 4.46 -4.12 1.14
N PHE A 66 5.26 -4.40 2.17
CA PHE A 66 5.02 -3.82 3.50
C PHE A 66 5.08 -2.30 3.51
N ALA A 67 6.06 -1.72 2.80
CA ALA A 67 6.18 -0.27 2.66
C ALA A 67 4.92 0.34 2.04
N GLY A 68 4.44 -0.22 0.92
CA GLY A 68 3.21 0.24 0.27
C GLY A 68 1.96 0.03 1.12
N TRP A 69 1.87 -1.09 1.86
CA TRP A 69 0.77 -1.37 2.78
C TRP A 69 0.68 -0.33 3.89
N ARG A 70 1.82 0.02 4.51
CA ARG A 70 1.88 1.03 5.58
C ARG A 70 1.55 2.43 5.08
N GLU A 71 2.09 2.81 3.92
CA GLU A 71 1.80 4.11 3.32
C GLU A 71 0.31 4.25 3.01
N MET A 72 -0.31 3.20 2.46
CA MET A 72 -1.75 3.21 2.24
C MET A 72 -2.54 3.20 3.56
N ASP A 73 -2.10 2.49 4.60
CA ASP A 73 -2.76 2.51 5.92
C ASP A 73 -2.75 3.93 6.51
N GLN A 74 -1.59 4.59 6.46
CA GLN A 74 -1.44 5.96 6.90
C GLN A 74 -2.35 6.90 6.09
N TYR A 75 -2.32 6.78 4.76
CA TYR A 75 -3.14 7.58 3.86
C TYR A 75 -4.63 7.42 4.14
N MET A 76 -5.12 6.18 4.33
CA MET A 76 -6.53 5.95 4.65
C MET A 76 -6.92 6.52 6.01
N ARG A 77 -6.04 6.48 7.02
CA ARG A 77 -6.30 7.06 8.35
C ARG A 77 -6.37 8.57 8.30
N GLU A 78 -5.45 9.20 7.58
CA GLU A 78 -5.40 10.66 7.42
C GLU A 78 -6.59 11.19 6.62
N ASN A 79 -7.03 10.44 5.60
CA ASN A 79 -8.04 10.89 4.65
C ASN A 79 -9.43 10.25 4.88
N LYS A 80 -9.59 9.44 5.94
CA LYS A 80 -10.83 8.72 6.29
C LYS A 80 -11.40 7.91 5.13
N ILE A 81 -10.52 7.22 4.41
CA ILE A 81 -10.91 6.37 3.27
C ILE A 81 -11.31 5.01 3.81
N GLU A 82 -12.51 4.58 3.44
CA GLU A 82 -12.99 3.24 3.73
C GLU A 82 -12.35 2.24 2.76
N GLY A 83 -11.89 1.12 3.31
CA GLY A 83 -11.39 0.02 2.50
C GLY A 83 -12.53 -0.80 1.92
N VAL A 84 -12.27 -1.47 0.79
CA VAL A 84 -13.22 -2.34 0.11
C VAL A 84 -12.80 -3.78 0.37
N GLN A 85 -13.65 -4.61 0.99
CA GLN A 85 -13.29 -6.02 1.18
C GLN A 85 -13.10 -6.70 -0.18
N ALA A 86 -11.88 -7.19 -0.44
CA ALA A 86 -11.64 -7.97 -1.64
C ALA A 86 -12.25 -9.37 -1.50
N VAL A 87 -13.27 -9.65 -2.32
CA VAL A 87 -13.76 -11.00 -2.55
C VAL A 87 -12.97 -11.58 -3.71
N ILE A 88 -12.15 -12.59 -3.45
CA ILE A 88 -11.65 -13.44 -4.53
C ILE A 88 -12.76 -14.48 -4.76
N PRO A 89 -13.52 -14.42 -5.86
CA PRO A 89 -14.50 -15.44 -6.14
C PRO A 89 -13.77 -16.78 -6.21
N SER A 90 -14.08 -17.66 -5.24
CA SER A 90 -13.69 -19.05 -5.34
C SER A 90 -14.43 -19.62 -6.55
N PRO A 91 -13.78 -20.33 -7.49
CA PRO A 91 -14.43 -20.92 -8.67
C PRO A 91 -15.57 -21.92 -8.37
N LYS A 92 -15.95 -22.08 -7.11
CA LYS A 92 -16.90 -23.08 -6.61
C LYS A 92 -18.10 -22.48 -5.87
N ALA A 93 -18.22 -21.15 -5.79
CA ALA A 93 -19.26 -20.48 -5.01
C ALA A 93 -20.21 -19.66 -5.91
N GLU A 94 -20.69 -20.25 -7.00
CA GLU A 94 -21.93 -19.82 -7.64
C GLU A 94 -23.07 -20.71 -7.13
N THR A 95 -23.51 -20.48 -5.90
CA THR A 95 -24.87 -20.74 -5.42
C THR A 95 -24.94 -20.19 -4.00
N THR A 96 -25.53 -19.02 -3.81
CA THR A 96 -26.85 -18.86 -3.16
C THR A 96 -27.15 -17.36 -3.11
N GLU A 97 -28.28 -16.98 -3.70
CA GLU A 97 -28.92 -15.67 -3.66
C GLU A 97 -29.11 -15.12 -2.24
N GLU A 98 -28.90 -13.80 -2.12
CA GLU A 98 -29.78 -12.77 -1.53
C GLU A 98 -30.72 -13.09 -0.33
N SER A 99 -30.79 -12.09 0.57
CA SER A 99 -31.76 -11.87 1.67
C SER A 99 -31.38 -12.55 3.01
N VAL A 100 -31.49 -11.96 4.21
CA VAL A 100 -32.29 -10.85 4.76
C VAL A 100 -31.56 -10.21 5.94
N ALA A 101 -31.58 -8.88 5.96
CA ALA A 101 -31.78 -7.92 7.05
C ALA A 101 -31.34 -8.16 8.52
N SER A 102 -31.04 -6.99 9.11
CA SER A 102 -31.36 -6.52 10.47
C SER A 102 -30.31 -6.70 11.58
N SER A 103 -29.71 -5.56 11.92
CA SER A 103 -29.15 -5.24 13.25
C SER A 103 -30.23 -5.36 14.32
N PRO A 104 -29.88 -5.59 15.60
CA PRO A 104 -29.79 -4.41 16.46
C PRO A 104 -28.61 -4.40 17.44
N GLU A 105 -28.10 -3.18 17.63
CA GLU A 105 -27.45 -2.70 18.83
C GLU A 105 -28.28 -2.95 20.10
N GLY A 106 -27.62 -3.29 21.20
CA GLY A 106 -28.21 -3.36 22.53
C GLY A 106 -27.23 -2.88 23.61
N LYS A 107 -27.18 -1.57 23.86
CA LYS A 107 -26.59 -0.97 25.05
C LYS A 107 -27.72 -0.42 25.93
N ALA A 108 -28.05 -1.06 27.04
CA ALA A 108 -28.71 -0.42 28.18
C ALA A 108 -28.64 -1.28 29.45
N GLU A 109 -27.60 -1.03 30.24
CA GLU A 109 -27.56 -1.27 31.69
C GLU A 109 -28.61 -0.39 32.40
N ARG A 110 -29.51 -1.00 33.19
CA ARG A 110 -30.10 -0.39 34.40
C ARG A 110 -30.43 -1.45 35.47
N ARG A 111 -29.48 -1.62 36.41
CA ARG A 111 -29.63 -1.62 37.88
C ARG A 111 -31.06 -1.75 38.46
N GLY A 112 -31.31 -2.77 39.30
CA GLY A 112 -32.22 -2.65 40.45
C GLY A 112 -32.91 -3.91 40.98
N ALA A 113 -32.45 -4.37 42.16
CA ALA A 113 -33.23 -4.91 43.30
C ALA A 113 -33.68 -6.39 43.37
N ARG A 114 -33.02 -7.11 44.30
CA ARG A 114 -33.58 -7.78 45.50
C ARG A 114 -34.40 -9.08 45.34
N GLY A 115 -33.83 -10.17 45.88
CA GLY A 115 -34.56 -11.19 46.66
C GLY A 115 -34.69 -12.59 46.05
N SER A 116 -33.90 -13.55 46.55
CA SER A 116 -34.39 -14.78 47.20
C SER A 116 -33.24 -15.49 47.91
#